data_AF-A0A2A5FTS3-F1
#
_entry.id   AF-A0A2A5FTS3-F1
#
_cell.length_a   1.000
_cell.length_b   1.000
_cell.length_c   1.000
_cell.angle_alpha   90.00
_cell.angle_beta   90.00
_cell.angle_gamma   90.00
#
_symmetry.space_group_name_H-M   'P 1'
#
loop_
_entity.id
_entity.type
_entity.pdbx_description
1 polymer ?
#
loop_
_entity_poly.entity_id
_entity_poly.type
_entity_poly.pdbx_seq_one_letter_code
_entity_poly.pdbx_strand_id
1 'polypeptide(L)'
;MKRRLIFQIIVIIFAGQISIYGQGDINRKIDSLKVVKSGLQSKIIQIDNLIRKCQEEKSLLEANELKNSGIKTNVAYKSRLMTEPYSLSDIITEIPVNGKVNIFDMDGDYWKLEYDGKVGFVKKNFFTEDESLQKFEKIALEKKKEEAQHTKFERLKNKYGKVFANKIMDKKIWLEMTNEMVIDSWGLPDDKNRTVGSWGTNEQWIYGNSYLYLENGILKSWQD
;
A
#
# COMPACT_ATOMS: atom_id res chain seq x y z
N MET A 1 36.73 -5.38 -1.53
CA MET A 1 37.57 -5.20 -2.74
C MET A 1 36.77 -5.10 -4.04
N LYS A 2 35.80 -6.00 -4.32
CA LYS A 2 34.99 -6.00 -5.57
C LYS A 2 34.10 -4.76 -5.81
N ARG A 3 33.55 -4.12 -4.78
CA ARG A 3 32.72 -2.89 -4.92
C ARG A 3 33.51 -1.63 -5.30
N ARG A 4 34.76 -1.50 -4.84
CA ARG A 4 35.66 -0.39 -5.23
C ARG A 4 36.13 -0.53 -6.68
N LEU A 5 36.35 -1.77 -7.13
CA LEU A 5 36.71 -2.08 -8.51
C LEU A 5 35.59 -1.74 -9.50
N ILE A 6 34.33 -2.04 -9.17
CA ILE A 6 33.16 -1.68 -9.99
C ILE A 6 32.98 -0.16 -10.06
N PHE A 7 33.20 0.56 -8.95
CA PHE A 7 33.11 2.02 -8.93
C PHE A 7 34.24 2.70 -9.73
N GLN A 8 35.46 2.16 -9.67
CA GLN A 8 36.58 2.64 -10.49
C GLN A 8 36.36 2.36 -11.99
N ILE A 9 35.76 1.22 -12.35
CA ILE A 9 35.41 0.90 -13.74
C ILE A 9 34.31 1.84 -14.27
N ILE A 10 33.30 2.18 -13.45
CA ILE A 10 32.25 3.13 -13.85
C ILE A 10 32.80 4.56 -14.01
N VAL A 11 33.71 4.98 -13.14
CA VAL A 11 34.38 6.30 -13.24
C VAL A 11 35.30 6.37 -14.46
N ILE A 12 36.01 5.28 -14.80
CA ILE A 12 36.89 5.22 -15.98
C ILE A 12 36.08 5.20 -17.29
N ILE A 13 34.91 4.55 -17.33
CA ILE A 13 34.00 4.59 -18.49
C ILE A 13 33.41 5.99 -18.70
N PHE A 14 33.25 6.80 -17.64
CA PHE A 14 32.71 8.17 -17.74
C PHE A 14 33.78 9.27 -17.90
N ALA A 15 35.00 9.09 -17.38
CA ALA A 15 36.05 10.13 -17.39
C ALA A 15 37.02 10.04 -18.60
N GLY A 16 37.06 8.92 -19.32
CA GLY A 16 38.04 8.67 -20.38
C GLY A 16 37.80 9.31 -21.75
N GLN A 17 36.75 10.13 -21.94
CA GLN A 17 36.43 10.72 -23.24
C GLN A 17 36.09 12.23 -23.19
N ILE A 18 36.75 12.99 -22.32
CA ILE A 18 36.71 14.46 -22.40
C ILE A 18 38.10 14.99 -22.75
N SER A 19 38.62 14.52 -23.88
CA SER A 19 39.73 15.17 -24.57
C SER A 19 39.32 15.26 -26.03
N ILE A 20 38.99 16.49 -26.45
CA ILE A 20 38.69 16.91 -27.83
C ILE A 20 37.29 16.51 -28.34
N TYR A 21 36.27 17.26 -27.92
CA TYR A 21 34.99 17.36 -28.65
C TYR A 21 34.62 18.83 -28.75
N GLY A 22 34.35 19.33 -29.96
CA GLY A 22 33.76 20.65 -30.11
C GLY A 22 32.37 20.69 -29.47
N GLN A 23 31.88 21.86 -29.06
CA GLN A 23 30.56 22.04 -28.43
C GLN A 23 29.42 21.30 -29.18
N GLY A 24 29.53 21.20 -30.51
CA GLY A 24 28.58 20.49 -31.38
C GLY A 24 28.55 18.96 -31.19
N ASP A 25 29.68 18.31 -30.89
CA ASP A 25 29.72 16.85 -30.68
C ASP A 25 29.18 16.45 -29.31
N ILE A 26 29.40 17.28 -28.29
CA ILE A 26 28.79 17.12 -26.97
C ILE A 26 27.26 17.23 -27.06
N ASN A 27 26.75 18.24 -27.79
CA ASN A 27 25.30 18.42 -27.97
C ASN A 27 24.66 17.23 -28.70
N ARG A 28 25.29 16.70 -29.75
CA ARG A 28 24.81 15.49 -30.45
C ARG A 28 24.71 14.27 -29.52
N LYS A 29 25.67 14.10 -28.62
CA LYS A 29 25.67 12.99 -27.65
C LYS A 29 24.62 13.20 -26.55
N ILE A 30 24.40 14.44 -26.11
CA ILE A 30 23.29 14.78 -25.20
C ILE A 30 21.95 14.44 -25.85
N ASP A 31 21.76 14.79 -27.12
CA ASP A 31 20.50 14.54 -27.81
C ASP A 31 20.25 13.05 -28.06
N SER A 32 21.28 12.28 -28.41
CA SER A 32 21.15 10.83 -28.53
C SER A 32 20.81 10.16 -27.18
N LEU A 33 21.41 10.62 -26.07
CA LEU A 33 21.08 10.13 -24.73
C LEU A 33 19.65 10.49 -24.30
N LYS A 34 19.14 11.68 -24.67
CA LYS A 34 17.73 12.05 -24.42
C LYS A 34 16.77 11.10 -25.15
N VAL A 35 17.07 10.74 -26.40
CA VAL A 35 16.26 9.78 -27.18
C VAL A 35 16.26 8.40 -26.52
N VAL A 36 17.44 7.89 -26.13
CA VAL A 36 17.55 6.60 -25.41
C VAL A 36 16.76 6.63 -24.10
N LYS A 37 16.87 7.71 -23.32
CA LYS A 37 16.09 7.90 -22.09
C LYS A 37 14.58 7.84 -22.36
N SER A 38 14.10 8.56 -23.37
CA SER A 38 12.68 8.55 -23.74
C SER A 38 12.18 7.15 -24.14
N GLY A 39 13.01 6.41 -24.90
CA GLY A 39 12.73 5.01 -25.25
C GLY A 39 12.64 4.09 -24.02
N LEU A 40 13.55 4.23 -23.05
CA LEU A 40 13.52 3.46 -21.81
C LEU A 40 12.30 3.82 -20.95
N GLN A 41 11.93 5.10 -20.87
CA GLN A 41 10.72 5.55 -20.17
C GLN A 41 9.45 4.93 -20.78
N SER A 42 9.38 4.85 -22.11
CA SER A 42 8.25 4.22 -22.81
C SER A 42 8.15 2.73 -22.49
N LYS A 43 9.28 2.02 -22.40
CA LYS A 43 9.31 0.60 -21.99
C LYS A 43 8.87 0.39 -20.55
N ILE A 44 9.25 1.28 -19.63
CA ILE A 44 8.79 1.24 -18.23
C ILE A 44 7.26 1.34 -18.18
N ILE A 45 6.67 2.27 -18.93
CA ILE A 45 5.20 2.42 -19.01
C ILE A 45 4.54 1.14 -19.55
N GLN A 46 5.12 0.50 -20.56
CA GLN A 46 4.61 -0.76 -21.09
C GLN A 46 4.67 -1.89 -20.07
N ILE A 47 5.78 -2.03 -19.36
CA ILE A 47 5.94 -3.04 -18.29
C ILE A 47 4.95 -2.78 -17.16
N ASP A 48 4.80 -1.53 -16.72
CA ASP A 48 3.80 -1.14 -15.71
C ASP A 48 2.39 -1.58 -16.11
N ASN A 49 2.02 -1.38 -17.39
CA ASN A 49 0.73 -1.83 -17.91
C ASN A 49 0.56 -3.35 -17.90
N LEU A 50 1.62 -4.10 -18.21
CA LEU A 50 1.60 -5.56 -18.15
C LEU A 50 1.48 -6.06 -16.70
N ILE A 51 2.22 -5.46 -15.77
CA ILE A 51 2.12 -5.76 -14.34
C ILE A 51 0.68 -5.56 -13.87
N ARG A 52 0.05 -4.43 -14.25
CA ARG A 52 -1.34 -4.16 -13.91
C ARG A 52 -2.28 -5.24 -14.45
N LYS A 53 -2.14 -5.65 -15.71
CA LYS A 53 -2.96 -6.74 -16.29
C LYS A 53 -2.78 -8.05 -15.53
N CYS A 54 -1.55 -8.42 -15.17
CA CYS A 54 -1.29 -9.62 -14.38
C CYS A 54 -1.91 -9.53 -12.98
N GLN A 55 -1.88 -8.35 -12.35
CA GLN A 55 -2.54 -8.11 -11.07
C GLN A 55 -4.06 -8.26 -11.17
N GLU A 56 -4.68 -7.67 -12.20
CA GLU A 56 -6.12 -7.79 -12.47
C GLU A 56 -6.55 -9.24 -12.72
N GLU A 57 -5.77 -9.99 -13.51
CA GLU A 57 -6.03 -11.40 -13.79
C GLU A 57 -5.88 -12.26 -12.53
N LYS A 58 -4.83 -12.01 -11.73
CA LYS A 58 -4.65 -12.65 -10.41
C LYS A 58 -5.87 -12.40 -9.52
N SER A 59 -6.32 -11.14 -9.38
CA SER A 59 -7.48 -10.80 -8.56
C SER A 59 -8.77 -11.47 -9.05
N LEU A 60 -8.93 -11.62 -10.38
CA LEU A 60 -10.07 -12.31 -10.96
C LEU A 60 -10.04 -13.82 -10.68
N LEU A 61 -8.86 -14.44 -10.77
CA LEU A 61 -8.67 -15.86 -10.41
C LEU A 61 -8.92 -16.09 -8.91
N GLU A 62 -8.42 -15.22 -8.03
CA GLU A 62 -8.66 -15.29 -6.59
C GLU A 62 -10.15 -15.07 -6.25
N ALA A 63 -10.83 -14.16 -6.93
CA ALA A 63 -12.28 -13.96 -6.76
C ALA A 63 -13.09 -15.18 -7.22
N ASN A 64 -12.64 -15.86 -8.28
CA ASN A 64 -13.26 -17.10 -8.76
C ASN A 64 -12.98 -18.28 -7.83
N GLU A 65 -11.78 -18.38 -7.24
CA GLU A 65 -11.52 -19.34 -6.16
C GLU A 65 -12.43 -19.05 -4.96
N LEU A 66 -12.50 -17.81 -4.45
CA LEU A 66 -13.35 -17.45 -3.31
C LEU A 66 -14.84 -17.76 -3.54
N LYS A 67 -15.37 -17.49 -4.74
CA LYS A 67 -16.75 -17.86 -5.12
C LYS A 67 -16.98 -19.38 -5.12
N ASN A 68 -15.95 -20.16 -5.39
CA ASN A 68 -16.00 -21.62 -5.41
C ASN A 68 -15.47 -22.27 -4.11
N SER A 69 -14.95 -21.49 -3.16
CA SER A 69 -14.14 -21.90 -1.99
C SER A 69 -14.75 -21.44 -0.66
N GLY A 70 -16.08 -21.43 -0.54
CA GLY A 70 -16.64 -21.30 0.79
C GLY A 70 -16.16 -22.47 1.68
N ILE A 71 -15.70 -22.16 2.90
CA ILE A 71 -15.30 -23.19 3.86
C ILE A 71 -16.57 -23.83 4.41
N LYS A 72 -16.79 -25.07 4.01
CA LYS A 72 -17.84 -25.91 4.58
C LYS A 72 -17.37 -26.40 5.94
N THR A 73 -18.03 -25.93 7.00
CA THR A 73 -17.71 -26.30 8.38
C THR A 73 -18.98 -26.36 9.22
N ASN A 74 -18.83 -26.69 10.49
CA ASN A 74 -19.91 -26.76 11.47
C ASN A 74 -19.76 -25.68 12.52
N VAL A 75 -20.88 -25.12 12.98
CA VAL A 75 -20.89 -24.27 14.18
C VAL A 75 -20.68 -25.15 15.43
N ALA A 76 -19.72 -24.78 16.27
CA ALA A 76 -19.38 -25.55 17.48
C ALA A 76 -20.39 -25.35 18.62
N TYR A 77 -21.07 -24.20 18.66
CA TYR A 77 -22.06 -23.85 19.67
C TYR A 77 -23.35 -23.34 19.00
N LYS A 78 -24.49 -23.43 19.70
CA LYS A 78 -25.72 -22.81 19.21
C LYS A 78 -25.48 -21.32 18.98
N SER A 79 -25.74 -20.83 17.77
CA SER A 79 -25.44 -19.46 17.37
C SER A 79 -26.64 -18.79 16.70
N ARG A 80 -26.50 -17.49 16.40
CA ARG A 80 -27.49 -16.68 15.70
C ARG A 80 -26.88 -16.16 14.41
N LEU A 81 -27.57 -16.38 13.30
CA LEU A 81 -27.27 -15.75 12.03
C LEU A 81 -27.84 -14.33 12.06
N MET A 82 -26.97 -13.33 12.02
CA MET A 82 -27.33 -11.91 12.11
C MET A 82 -27.34 -11.25 10.72
N THR A 83 -28.13 -10.19 10.56
CA THR A 83 -28.15 -9.39 9.33
C THR A 83 -26.87 -8.58 9.12
N GLU A 84 -26.25 -8.10 10.19
CA GLU A 84 -25.07 -7.23 10.20
C GLU A 84 -24.01 -7.72 11.22
N PRO A 85 -22.72 -7.35 11.06
CA PRO A 85 -21.62 -7.82 11.89
C PRO A 85 -21.51 -7.06 13.23
N TYR A 86 -22.60 -6.97 13.99
CA TYR A 86 -22.61 -6.42 15.36
C TYR A 86 -23.61 -7.17 16.26
N SER A 87 -23.33 -7.22 17.56
CA SER A 87 -24.02 -8.13 18.49
C SER A 87 -25.49 -7.81 18.77
N LEU A 88 -25.95 -6.63 18.40
CA LEU A 88 -27.34 -6.17 18.57
C LEU A 88 -28.12 -6.20 17.25
N SER A 89 -27.53 -6.77 16.19
CA SER A 89 -28.16 -6.89 14.88
C SER A 89 -29.38 -7.81 14.91
N ASP A 90 -30.32 -7.54 14.01
CA ASP A 90 -31.48 -8.40 13.80
C ASP A 90 -31.06 -9.84 13.47
N ILE A 91 -31.83 -10.79 14.01
CA ILE A 91 -31.57 -12.22 13.87
C ILE A 91 -32.37 -12.74 12.67
N ILE A 92 -31.66 -13.30 11.69
CA ILE A 92 -32.26 -13.98 10.54
C ILE A 92 -32.80 -15.35 10.96
N THR A 93 -31.97 -16.13 11.67
CA THR A 93 -32.31 -17.46 12.19
C THR A 93 -31.32 -17.89 13.27
N GLU A 94 -31.71 -18.87 14.08
CA GLU A 94 -30.75 -19.58 14.93
C GLU A 94 -30.11 -20.74 14.16
N ILE A 95 -28.86 -21.05 14.50
CA ILE A 95 -28.13 -22.21 13.98
C ILE A 95 -27.86 -23.17 15.15
N PRO A 96 -28.32 -24.42 15.09
CA PRO A 96 -28.06 -25.40 16.14
C PRO A 96 -26.59 -25.78 16.17
N VAL A 97 -26.16 -26.38 17.30
CA VAL A 97 -24.85 -27.03 17.41
C VAL A 97 -24.68 -28.04 16.27
N ASN A 98 -23.49 -28.07 15.66
CA ASN A 98 -23.17 -28.87 14.46
C ASN A 98 -23.93 -28.47 13.19
N GLY A 99 -24.59 -27.31 13.16
CA GLY A 99 -25.18 -26.78 11.94
C GLY A 99 -24.11 -26.56 10.87
N LYS A 100 -24.31 -27.16 9.69
CA LYS A 100 -23.41 -27.05 8.54
C LYS A 100 -23.58 -25.70 7.86
N VAL A 101 -22.48 -24.98 7.70
CA VAL A 101 -22.46 -23.65 7.10
C VAL A 101 -21.38 -23.56 6.03
N ASN A 102 -21.48 -22.52 5.21
CA ASN A 102 -20.48 -22.20 4.20
C ASN A 102 -19.94 -20.79 4.45
N ILE A 103 -18.70 -20.65 4.95
CA ILE A 103 -18.06 -19.36 5.24
C ILE A 103 -17.34 -18.86 3.99
N PHE A 104 -17.60 -17.63 3.56
CA PHE A 104 -17.03 -17.10 2.31
C PHE A 104 -16.49 -15.67 2.41
N ASP A 105 -16.68 -14.99 3.55
CA ASP A 105 -16.07 -13.68 3.82
C ASP A 105 -16.02 -13.43 5.34
N MET A 106 -15.45 -12.30 5.76
CA MET A 106 -15.47 -11.84 7.15
C MET A 106 -15.62 -10.34 7.25
N ASP A 107 -16.11 -9.88 8.39
CA ASP A 107 -15.99 -8.49 8.80
C ASP A 107 -15.69 -8.39 10.29
N GLY A 108 -14.59 -7.72 10.64
CA GLY A 108 -14.04 -7.72 12.00
C GLY A 108 -14.00 -9.12 12.61
N ASP A 109 -14.73 -9.31 13.71
CA ASP A 109 -14.84 -10.56 14.47
C ASP A 109 -16.00 -11.47 14.04
N TYR A 110 -16.52 -11.28 12.83
CA TYR A 110 -17.66 -12.02 12.30
C TYR A 110 -17.30 -12.72 11.00
N TRP A 111 -17.70 -13.98 10.91
CA TRP A 111 -17.76 -14.71 9.65
C TRP A 111 -19.03 -14.33 8.91
N LYS A 112 -18.90 -14.04 7.61
CA LYS A 112 -20.03 -13.99 6.69
C LYS A 112 -20.19 -15.36 6.05
N LEU A 113 -21.39 -15.91 6.17
CA LEU A 113 -21.65 -17.29 5.82
C LEU A 113 -23.07 -17.52 5.30
N GLU A 114 -23.26 -18.66 4.67
CA GLU A 114 -24.56 -19.18 4.26
C GLU A 114 -24.97 -20.35 5.17
N TYR A 115 -26.23 -20.32 5.61
CA TYR A 115 -26.90 -21.40 6.32
C TYR A 115 -28.35 -21.52 5.82
N ASP A 116 -28.74 -22.71 5.37
CA ASP A 116 -30.11 -23.00 4.89
C ASP A 116 -30.59 -22.00 3.83
N GLY A 117 -29.72 -21.68 2.86
CA GLY A 117 -29.98 -20.72 1.78
C GLY A 117 -30.03 -19.25 2.23
N LYS A 118 -29.81 -18.96 3.52
CA LYS A 118 -29.79 -17.60 4.07
C LYS A 118 -28.36 -17.17 4.32
N VAL A 119 -28.05 -15.91 3.97
CA VAL A 119 -26.73 -15.31 4.17
C VAL A 119 -26.77 -14.34 5.33
N GLY A 120 -25.76 -14.38 6.19
CA GLY A 120 -25.63 -13.44 7.29
C GLY A 120 -24.28 -13.58 8.01
N PHE A 121 -24.23 -13.05 9.22
CA PHE A 121 -23.02 -12.95 10.02
C PHE A 121 -23.11 -13.76 11.32
N VAL A 122 -22.01 -14.39 11.72
CA VAL A 122 -21.86 -15.12 12.99
C VAL A 122 -20.50 -14.79 13.60
N LYS A 123 -20.42 -14.55 14.91
CA LYS A 123 -19.13 -14.28 15.57
C LYS A 123 -18.16 -15.46 15.43
N LYS A 124 -16.87 -15.15 15.25
CA LYS A 124 -15.79 -16.15 15.07
C LYS A 124 -15.73 -17.19 16.18
N ASN A 125 -15.95 -16.77 17.43
CA ASN A 125 -15.87 -17.64 18.61
C ASN A 125 -16.99 -18.70 18.74
N PHE A 126 -17.97 -18.72 17.82
CA PHE A 126 -18.93 -19.83 17.73
C PHE A 126 -18.40 -21.02 16.93
N PHE A 127 -17.20 -20.91 16.37
CA PHE A 127 -16.50 -21.96 15.65
C PHE A 127 -15.31 -22.43 16.48
N THR A 128 -14.99 -23.72 16.38
CA THR A 128 -13.69 -24.22 16.81
C THR A 128 -12.61 -23.71 15.86
N GLU A 129 -11.48 -23.27 16.41
CA GLU A 129 -10.32 -22.95 15.59
C GLU A 129 -9.88 -24.19 14.80
N ASP A 130 -9.91 -24.06 13.48
CA ASP A 130 -9.48 -25.05 12.51
C ASP A 130 -8.43 -24.41 11.60
N GLU A 131 -7.43 -25.19 11.17
CA GLU A 131 -6.35 -24.70 10.31
C GLU A 131 -6.89 -24.03 9.03
N SER A 132 -7.99 -24.54 8.48
CA SER A 132 -8.64 -23.98 7.30
C SER A 132 -9.21 -22.59 7.58
N LEU A 133 -9.83 -22.40 8.76
CA LEU A 133 -10.39 -21.11 9.17
C LEU A 133 -9.28 -20.09 9.44
N GLN A 134 -8.17 -20.50 10.08
CA GLN A 134 -7.02 -19.63 10.29
C GLN A 134 -6.37 -19.21 8.96
N LYS A 135 -6.20 -20.16 8.04
CA LYS A 135 -5.66 -19.89 6.70
C LYS A 135 -6.56 -18.93 5.92
N PHE A 136 -7.87 -19.17 5.94
CA PHE A 136 -8.84 -18.28 5.32
C PHE A 136 -8.83 -16.90 5.97
N GLU A 137 -8.69 -16.84 7.29
CA GLU A 137 -8.60 -15.58 8.00
C GLU A 137 -7.45 -14.72 7.48
N LYS A 138 -6.27 -15.34 7.46
CA LYS A 138 -5.05 -14.71 6.98
C LYS A 138 -5.18 -14.23 5.54
N ILE A 139 -5.70 -15.07 4.64
CA ILE A 139 -5.88 -14.73 3.22
C ILE A 139 -6.84 -13.53 3.06
N ALA A 140 -7.99 -13.53 3.75
CA ALA A 140 -8.93 -12.43 3.61
C ALA A 140 -8.38 -11.12 4.21
N LEU A 141 -7.62 -11.19 5.31
CA LEU A 141 -6.93 -10.03 5.89
C LEU A 141 -5.82 -9.49 4.97
N GLU A 142 -5.04 -10.36 4.34
CA GLU A 142 -4.02 -9.98 3.36
C GLU A 142 -4.65 -9.30 2.15
N LYS A 143 -5.74 -9.87 1.61
CA LYS A 143 -6.50 -9.28 0.51
C LYS A 143 -7.05 -7.89 0.86
N LYS A 144 -7.69 -7.74 2.02
CA LYS A 144 -8.17 -6.42 2.51
C LYS A 144 -7.04 -5.41 2.66
N LYS A 145 -5.85 -5.85 3.12
CA LYS A 145 -4.66 -4.99 3.20
C LYS A 145 -4.15 -4.59 1.82
N GLU A 146 -4.08 -5.52 0.87
CA GLU A 146 -3.67 -5.24 -0.51
C GLU A 146 -4.63 -4.26 -1.19
N GLU A 147 -5.95 -4.47 -1.05
CA GLU A 147 -6.98 -3.56 -1.57
C GLU A 147 -6.89 -2.16 -0.95
N ALA A 148 -6.67 -2.08 0.36
CA ALA A 148 -6.47 -0.81 1.06
C ALA A 148 -5.19 -0.10 0.61
N GLN A 149 -4.08 -0.83 0.42
CA GLN A 149 -2.83 -0.28 -0.10
C GLN A 149 -2.97 0.20 -1.54
N HIS A 150 -3.65 -0.58 -2.39
CA HIS A 150 -3.95 -0.20 -3.77
C HIS A 150 -4.80 1.08 -3.81
N THR A 151 -5.87 1.13 -3.02
CA THR A 151 -6.75 2.29 -2.92
C THR A 151 -5.99 3.53 -2.41
N LYS A 152 -5.14 3.36 -1.39
CA LYS A 152 -4.29 4.45 -0.88
C LYS A 152 -3.31 4.92 -1.96
N PHE A 153 -2.65 4.00 -2.66
CA PHE A 153 -1.71 4.33 -3.71
C PHE A 153 -2.38 5.10 -4.87
N GLU A 154 -3.54 4.64 -5.33
CA GLU A 154 -4.30 5.31 -6.39
C GLU A 154 -4.72 6.72 -5.98
N ARG A 155 -5.20 6.89 -4.73
CA ARG A 155 -5.50 8.22 -4.15
C ARG A 155 -4.26 9.13 -4.19
N LEU A 156 -3.12 8.63 -3.71
CA LEU A 156 -1.86 9.40 -3.66
C LEU A 156 -1.32 9.70 -5.05
N LYS A 157 -1.43 8.76 -5.99
CA LYS A 157 -1.02 8.92 -7.39
C LYS A 157 -1.84 10.02 -8.06
N ASN A 158 -3.15 10.05 -7.83
CA ASN A 158 -4.02 11.10 -8.36
C ASN A 158 -3.73 12.45 -7.71
N LYS A 159 -3.40 12.48 -6.41
CA LYS A 159 -3.15 13.72 -5.67
C LYS A 159 -1.77 14.34 -5.94
N TYR A 160 -0.72 13.52 -6.00
CA TYR A 160 0.68 13.98 -6.02
C TYR A 160 1.49 13.47 -7.22
N GLY A 161 0.91 12.61 -8.06
CA GLY A 161 1.64 11.91 -9.12
C GLY A 161 2.39 10.68 -8.64
N LYS A 162 2.67 9.75 -9.57
CA LYS A 162 3.26 8.42 -9.30
C LYS A 162 4.56 8.48 -8.50
N VAL A 163 5.44 9.44 -8.79
CA VAL A 163 6.76 9.55 -8.14
C VAL A 163 6.61 9.85 -6.65
N PHE A 164 5.80 10.85 -6.28
CA PHE A 164 5.59 11.21 -4.87
C PHE A 164 4.72 10.18 -4.17
N ALA A 165 3.73 9.60 -4.84
CA ALA A 165 2.94 8.49 -4.30
C ALA A 165 3.81 7.31 -3.85
N ASN A 166 4.77 6.88 -4.68
CA ASN A 166 5.72 5.83 -4.31
C ASN A 166 6.57 6.21 -3.09
N LYS A 167 7.12 7.44 -3.05
CA LYS A 167 7.89 7.90 -1.88
C LYS A 167 7.08 7.89 -0.59
N ILE A 168 5.81 8.32 -0.67
CA ILE A 168 4.89 8.35 0.47
C ILE A 168 4.53 6.93 0.94
N MET A 169 4.25 6.02 0.00
CA MET A 169 3.99 4.61 0.33
C MET A 169 5.20 3.95 1.00
N ASP A 170 6.41 4.31 0.56
CA ASP A 170 7.69 3.88 1.15
C ASP A 170 8.03 4.54 2.50
N LYS A 171 7.14 5.38 3.06
CA LYS A 171 7.38 6.14 4.30
C LYS A 171 8.64 7.02 4.24
N LYS A 172 8.97 7.58 3.07
CA LYS A 172 10.14 8.46 2.89
C LYS A 172 9.80 9.91 3.19
N ILE A 173 10.83 10.64 3.60
CA ILE A 173 10.84 12.09 3.77
C ILE A 173 11.87 12.68 2.79
N TRP A 174 11.59 13.87 2.26
CA TRP A 174 12.51 14.60 1.38
C TRP A 174 12.28 16.11 1.52
N LEU A 175 13.31 16.91 1.25
CA LEU A 175 13.20 18.38 1.27
C LEU A 175 12.12 18.87 0.30
N GLU A 176 11.49 19.99 0.66
CA GLU A 176 10.42 20.64 -0.10
C GLU A 176 9.10 19.87 -0.16
N MET A 177 8.92 18.79 0.62
CA MET A 177 7.61 18.15 0.75
C MET A 177 6.66 19.00 1.61
N THR A 178 5.37 19.00 1.27
CA THR A 178 4.36 19.74 2.04
C THR A 178 4.01 19.01 3.34
N ASN A 179 3.46 19.74 4.30
CA ASN A 179 2.88 19.20 5.53
C ASN A 179 1.89 18.04 5.27
N GLU A 180 1.05 18.14 4.23
CA GLU A 180 0.13 17.07 3.83
C GLU A 180 0.88 15.82 3.35
N MET A 181 1.95 15.99 2.56
CA MET A 181 2.78 14.86 2.13
C MET A 181 3.48 14.20 3.33
N VAL A 182 3.88 14.99 4.33
CA VAL A 182 4.47 14.45 5.58
C VAL A 182 3.43 13.61 6.29
N ILE A 183 2.21 14.12 6.45
CA ILE A 183 1.12 13.39 7.12
C ILE A 183 0.74 12.11 6.34
N ASP A 184 0.60 12.19 5.02
CA ASP A 184 0.28 11.03 4.20
C ASP A 184 1.39 9.94 4.26
N SER A 185 2.64 10.39 4.46
CA SER A 185 3.82 9.54 4.61
C SER A 185 3.94 8.99 6.04
N TRP A 186 4.29 9.81 7.03
CA TRP A 186 4.60 9.38 8.40
C TRP A 186 3.40 9.31 9.34
N GLY A 187 2.29 9.99 9.03
CA GLY A 187 1.14 10.11 9.91
C GLY A 187 1.13 11.45 10.65
N LEU A 188 0.29 11.57 11.67
CA LEU A 188 0.30 12.76 12.53
C LEU A 188 1.53 12.72 13.45
N PRO A 189 2.20 13.86 13.70
CA PRO A 189 3.25 13.93 14.71
C PRO A 189 2.68 13.76 16.12
N ASP A 190 3.54 13.35 17.04
CA ASP A 190 3.22 13.25 18.46
C ASP A 190 2.95 14.64 19.05
N ASP A 191 3.74 15.65 18.63
CA ASP A 191 3.58 17.04 19.05
C ASP A 191 4.05 18.03 17.96
N LYS A 192 3.57 19.28 18.04
CA LYS A 192 3.89 20.38 17.11
C LYS A 192 4.14 21.68 17.85
N ASN A 193 5.36 22.20 17.75
CA ASN A 193 5.70 23.55 18.17
C ASN A 193 5.56 24.50 16.98
N ARG A 194 4.76 25.58 17.12
CA ARG A 194 4.44 26.51 16.04
C ARG A 194 4.69 27.97 16.44
N THR A 195 5.42 28.69 15.59
CA THR A 195 5.72 30.12 15.73
C THR A 195 5.26 30.86 14.49
N VAL A 196 4.62 32.02 14.68
CA VAL A 196 4.18 32.90 13.59
C VAL A 196 4.75 34.29 13.79
N GLY A 197 5.33 34.84 12.73
CA GLY A 197 5.81 36.23 12.68
C GLY A 197 5.60 36.86 11.32
N SER A 198 6.11 38.07 11.13
CA SER A 198 6.05 38.76 9.83
C SER A 198 6.81 38.04 8.72
N TRP A 199 7.76 37.17 9.07
CA TRP A 199 8.53 36.29 8.19
C TRP A 199 7.82 34.98 7.82
N GLY A 200 6.60 34.75 8.30
CA GLY A 200 5.81 33.55 8.03
C GLY A 200 5.65 32.63 9.23
N THR A 201 5.33 31.37 8.96
CA THR A 201 5.10 30.34 9.97
C THR A 201 6.25 29.34 10.00
N ASN A 202 6.81 29.09 11.17
CA ASN A 202 7.80 28.04 11.40
C ASN A 202 7.21 26.98 12.33
N GLU A 203 7.38 25.71 11.98
CA GLU A 203 6.87 24.58 12.76
C GLU A 203 7.97 23.54 12.98
N GLN A 204 8.05 23.00 14.20
CA GLN A 204 8.79 21.79 14.51
C GLN A 204 7.78 20.68 14.82
N TRP A 205 7.84 19.58 14.07
CA TRP A 205 7.00 18.41 14.29
C TRP A 205 7.84 17.28 14.89
N ILE A 206 7.33 16.69 15.97
CA ILE A 206 8.04 15.70 16.78
C ILE A 206 7.45 14.30 16.51
N TYR A 207 8.32 13.34 16.20
CA TYR A 207 7.99 11.92 15.98
C TYR A 207 8.95 11.06 16.81
N GLY A 208 8.64 10.84 18.09
CA GLY A 208 9.54 10.19 19.04
C GLY A 208 10.89 10.91 19.11
N ASN A 209 11.93 10.27 18.55
CA ASN A 209 13.30 10.82 18.51
C ASN A 209 13.63 11.59 17.23
N SER A 210 12.71 11.68 16.27
CA SER A 210 12.91 12.38 15.01
C SER A 210 12.15 13.71 14.99
N TYR A 211 12.79 14.74 14.41
CA TYR A 211 12.28 16.11 14.40
C TYR A 211 12.26 16.63 12.96
N LEU A 212 11.12 17.16 12.52
CA LEU A 212 10.97 17.79 11.21
C LEU A 212 10.79 19.30 11.37
N TYR A 213 11.53 20.10 10.59
CA TYR A 213 11.46 21.56 10.62
C TYR A 213 10.82 22.08 9.32
N LEU A 214 9.64 22.69 9.45
CA LEU A 214 8.85 23.19 8.34
C LEU A 214 8.78 24.72 8.37
N GLU A 215 8.89 25.33 7.19
CA GLU A 215 8.67 26.75 6.97
C GLU A 215 7.49 26.92 6.00
N ASN A 216 6.46 27.64 6.43
CA ASN A 216 5.23 27.87 5.67
C ASN A 216 4.60 26.58 5.12
N GLY A 217 4.63 25.51 5.92
CA GLY A 217 4.08 24.20 5.56
C GLY A 217 4.96 23.37 4.62
N ILE A 218 6.20 23.79 4.36
CA ILE A 218 7.17 23.09 3.51
C ILE A 218 8.35 22.60 4.36
N LEU A 219 8.71 21.32 4.23
CA LEU A 219 9.82 20.74 4.97
C LEU A 219 11.17 21.30 4.49
N LYS A 220 11.96 21.85 5.42
CA LYS A 220 13.27 22.46 5.16
C LYS A 220 14.44 21.66 5.73
N SER A 221 14.24 20.90 6.80
CA SER A 221 15.26 20.01 7.35
C SER A 221 14.64 18.99 8.31
N TRP A 222 15.43 17.98 8.70
CA TRP A 222 15.07 17.04 9.76
C TRP A 222 16.29 16.59 10.55
N GLN A 223 16.02 15.97 11.70
CA GLN A 223 16.98 15.33 12.58
C GLN A 223 16.44 13.95 12.96
N ASP A 224 17.28 12.92 12.85
CA ASP A 224 16.98 11.51 13.11
C ASP A 224 18.04 10.83 14.00
#